data_AF-A0A973BXH3-F1
#
_entry.id   AF-A0A973BXH3-F1
#
_cell.length_a   1.000
_cell.length_b   1.000
_cell.length_c   1.000
_cell.angle_alpha   90.00
_cell.angle_beta   90.00
_cell.angle_gamma   90.00
#
_symmetry.space_group_name_H-M   'P 1'
#
loop_
_entity.id
_entity.type
_entity.pdbx_description
1 polymer ?
#
loop_
_entity_poly.entity_id
_entity_poly.type
_entity_poly.pdbx_seq_one_letter_code
_entity_poly.pdbx_strand_id
1 'polypeptide(L)'
;MDLPEVFNDWSWSQQSISSLDNIVSYHLEQPYRPDWELIDKAYDSCVGGRNIIWLCTINNRQWRFYEADDNQWVLIEAKREANNVTLDGPLVPIYFEEKTDKKVWAYLALGTVDFLQQSLLSIYNKKIESFESINRRKDIWHLKSGMGTVTFSQKGDNVILVHTVPK
;
A
#
# COMPACT_ATOMS: atom_id res chain seq x y z
N MET A 1 -13.51 -10.28 11.12
CA MET A 1 -13.84 -9.93 9.73
C MET A 1 -13.46 -11.12 8.90
N ASP A 2 -14.39 -11.63 8.12
CA ASP A 2 -14.14 -12.86 7.36
C ASP A 2 -13.36 -12.50 6.09
N LEU A 3 -12.22 -13.16 5.90
CA LEU A 3 -11.43 -13.05 4.68
C LEU A 3 -12.18 -13.77 3.55
N PRO A 4 -11.88 -13.48 2.27
CA PRO A 4 -12.45 -14.26 1.17
C PRO A 4 -12.06 -15.74 1.30
N GLU A 5 -12.96 -16.63 0.86
CA GLU A 5 -12.92 -18.09 1.12
C GLU A 5 -11.53 -18.72 1.02
N VAL A 6 -10.81 -18.56 -0.10
CA VAL A 6 -9.45 -19.13 -0.28
C VAL A 6 -8.45 -18.59 0.75
N PHE A 7 -8.52 -17.31 1.06
CA PHE A 7 -7.62 -16.68 2.02
C PHE A 7 -8.00 -17.02 3.46
N ASN A 8 -9.25 -17.38 3.73
CA ASN A 8 -9.72 -17.72 5.07
C ASN A 8 -9.13 -19.03 5.60
N ASP A 9 -8.73 -19.93 4.70
CA ASP A 9 -8.06 -21.18 5.04
C ASP A 9 -6.57 -21.02 5.35
N TRP A 10 -6.02 -19.81 5.15
CA TRP A 10 -4.62 -19.50 5.39
C TRP A 10 -4.39 -18.86 6.76
N SER A 11 -3.15 -18.92 7.22
CA SER A 11 -2.73 -18.30 8.47
C SER A 11 -2.14 -16.91 8.22
N TRP A 12 -2.57 -15.95 9.03
CA TRP A 12 -2.21 -14.54 8.88
C TRP A 12 -1.87 -13.90 10.22
N SER A 13 -0.87 -13.02 10.23
CA SER A 13 -0.72 -12.02 11.29
C SER A 13 -1.23 -10.66 10.84
N GLN A 14 -1.88 -9.95 11.76
CA GLN A 14 -2.26 -8.56 11.53
C GLN A 14 -1.12 -7.63 11.93
N GLN A 15 -0.62 -6.87 10.96
CA GLN A 15 0.48 -5.93 11.16
C GLN A 15 0.28 -4.68 10.28
N SER A 16 1.06 -3.63 10.55
CA SER A 16 1.04 -2.44 9.71
C SER A 16 1.90 -2.61 8.46
N ILE A 17 1.37 -2.18 7.30
CA ILE A 17 2.15 -2.12 6.05
C ILE A 17 3.20 -1.00 6.05
N SER A 18 3.06 0.01 6.91
CA SER A 18 3.97 1.14 7.03
C SER A 18 4.73 1.09 8.35
N SER A 19 5.98 1.56 8.35
CA SER A 19 6.79 1.71 9.56
C SER A 19 6.44 2.96 10.37
N LEU A 20 5.76 3.93 9.74
CA LEU A 20 5.46 5.25 10.32
C LEU A 20 3.97 5.49 10.52
N ASP A 21 3.11 4.67 9.90
CA ASP A 21 1.66 4.80 9.96
C ASP A 21 1.05 3.48 10.41
N ASN A 22 -0.07 3.51 11.13
CA ASN A 22 -0.80 2.32 11.52
C ASN A 22 -1.89 2.01 10.50
N ILE A 23 -1.55 1.22 9.49
CA ILE A 23 -2.47 0.73 8.44
C ILE A 23 -2.50 -0.79 8.53
N VAL A 24 -3.51 -1.31 9.22
CA VAL A 24 -3.65 -2.75 9.48
C VAL A 24 -3.89 -3.52 8.19
N SER A 25 -3.13 -4.60 8.02
CA SER A 25 -3.25 -5.55 6.91
C SER A 25 -2.97 -6.97 7.39
N TYR A 26 -3.23 -7.95 6.53
CA TYR A 26 -2.99 -9.36 6.80
C TYR A 26 -1.70 -9.81 6.11
N HIS A 27 -0.71 -10.19 6.91
CA HIS A 27 0.58 -10.70 6.45
C HIS A 27 0.53 -12.23 6.46
N LEU A 28 0.79 -12.85 5.31
CA LEU A 28 0.71 -14.30 5.14
C LEU A 28 1.79 -14.99 5.97
N GLU A 29 1.39 -15.98 6.77
CA GLU A 29 2.30 -16.82 7.57
C GLU A 29 2.37 -18.25 7.02
N GLN A 30 1.22 -18.84 6.70
CA GLN A 30 1.11 -20.14 6.05
C GLN A 30 -0.05 -20.15 5.05
N PRO A 31 0.15 -20.65 3.82
CA PRO A 31 1.42 -21.19 3.29
C PRO A 31 2.51 -20.12 3.13
N TYR A 32 3.78 -20.52 3.11
CA TYR A 32 4.90 -19.57 2.91
C TYR A 32 4.83 -18.82 1.57
N ARG A 33 4.20 -19.42 0.56
CA ARG A 33 3.90 -18.80 -0.73
C ARG A 33 2.43 -18.98 -1.07
N PRO A 34 1.79 -18.02 -1.74
CA PRO A 34 0.40 -18.14 -2.11
C PRO A 34 0.19 -19.30 -3.08
N ASP A 35 -0.90 -20.04 -2.88
CA ASP A 35 -1.37 -21.00 -3.88
C ASP A 35 -2.10 -20.25 -4.98
N TRP A 36 -1.36 -19.85 -6.00
CA TRP A 36 -1.89 -19.12 -7.15
C TRP A 36 -2.82 -19.94 -8.01
N GLU A 37 -2.65 -21.26 -8.09
CA GLU A 37 -3.57 -22.10 -8.85
C GLU A 37 -4.95 -22.12 -8.19
N LEU A 38 -4.98 -22.18 -6.85
CA LEU A 38 -6.21 -22.07 -6.09
C LEU A 38 -6.85 -20.69 -6.20
N ILE A 39 -6.06 -19.61 -6.10
CA ILE A 39 -6.55 -18.23 -6.28
C ILE A 39 -7.15 -18.04 -7.69
N ASP A 40 -6.40 -18.40 -8.74
CA ASP A 40 -6.79 -18.21 -10.14
C ASP A 40 -8.08 -18.99 -10.46
N LYS A 41 -8.26 -20.18 -9.85
CA LYS A 41 -9.47 -21.00 -10.01
C LYS A 41 -10.68 -20.43 -9.28
N ALA A 42 -10.50 -19.89 -8.07
CA ALA A 42 -11.60 -19.37 -7.26
C ALA A 42 -12.05 -17.97 -7.69
N TYR A 43 -11.12 -17.16 -8.23
CA TYR A 43 -11.33 -15.75 -8.56
C TYR A 43 -10.87 -15.43 -9.98
N ASP A 44 -11.38 -16.19 -10.96
CA ASP A 44 -10.98 -16.14 -12.38
C ASP A 44 -11.19 -14.79 -13.09
N SER A 45 -12.11 -13.96 -12.59
CA SER A 45 -12.39 -12.62 -13.10
C SER A 45 -11.48 -11.53 -12.53
N CYS A 46 -10.61 -11.88 -11.58
CA CYS A 46 -9.71 -10.94 -10.91
C CYS A 46 -8.38 -10.82 -11.67
N VAL A 47 -7.73 -9.66 -11.54
CA VAL A 47 -6.59 -9.29 -12.38
C VAL A 47 -5.31 -9.21 -11.56
N GLY A 48 -4.17 -9.49 -12.18
CA GLY A 48 -2.85 -9.46 -11.54
C GLY A 48 -2.41 -10.80 -10.95
N GLY A 49 -1.56 -10.80 -9.92
CA GLY A 49 -1.17 -12.03 -9.24
C GLY A 49 0.32 -12.20 -8.98
N ARG A 50 0.88 -13.31 -9.48
CA ARG A 50 2.24 -13.79 -9.20
C ARG A 50 3.35 -12.73 -9.21
N ASN A 51 3.29 -11.77 -10.12
CA ASN A 51 4.35 -10.79 -10.36
C ASN A 51 3.90 -9.32 -10.27
N ILE A 52 2.60 -9.08 -10.11
CA ILE A 52 2.00 -7.74 -10.04
C ILE A 52 0.85 -7.78 -9.05
N ILE A 53 0.47 -6.64 -8.48
CA ILE A 53 -0.64 -6.59 -7.54
C ILE A 53 -1.89 -7.31 -8.06
N TRP A 54 -2.41 -8.24 -7.27
CA TRP A 54 -3.68 -8.88 -7.53
C TRP A 54 -4.80 -7.97 -7.01
N LEU A 55 -5.79 -7.72 -7.86
CA LEU A 55 -6.91 -6.82 -7.63
C LEU A 55 -8.20 -7.58 -7.85
N CYS A 56 -9.08 -7.56 -6.86
CA CYS A 56 -10.30 -8.32 -6.92
C CYS A 56 -11.44 -7.60 -6.21
N THR A 57 -12.66 -7.78 -6.70
CA THR A 57 -13.87 -7.35 -5.98
C THR A 57 -14.66 -8.57 -5.58
N ILE A 58 -14.76 -8.83 -4.27
CA ILE A 58 -15.45 -9.99 -3.71
C ILE A 58 -16.49 -9.48 -2.73
N ASN A 59 -17.74 -9.86 -2.91
CA ASN A 59 -18.86 -9.42 -2.06
C ASN A 59 -18.92 -7.89 -1.87
N ASN A 60 -18.76 -7.14 -2.97
CA ASN A 60 -18.70 -5.66 -3.01
C ASN A 60 -17.54 -5.02 -2.22
N ARG A 61 -16.54 -5.80 -1.80
CA ARG A 61 -15.31 -5.30 -1.18
C ARG A 61 -14.15 -5.42 -2.14
N GLN A 62 -13.28 -4.42 -2.18
CA GLN A 62 -12.10 -4.46 -3.01
C GLN A 62 -10.93 -5.03 -2.20
N TRP A 63 -10.27 -6.02 -2.77
CA TRP A 63 -9.14 -6.69 -2.16
C TRP A 63 -7.91 -6.46 -3.02
N ARG A 64 -6.79 -6.29 -2.33
CA ARG A 64 -5.47 -6.18 -2.94
C ARG A 64 -4.54 -7.16 -2.28
N PHE A 65 -3.87 -7.96 -3.10
CA PHE A 65 -2.94 -8.98 -2.65
C PHE A 65 -1.62 -8.87 -3.41
N TYR A 66 -0.51 -8.69 -2.69
CA TYR A 66 0.78 -8.39 -3.29
C TYR A 66 1.93 -8.84 -2.39
N GLU A 67 3.09 -9.01 -2.99
CA GLU A 67 4.34 -9.23 -2.27
C GLU A 67 4.88 -7.87 -1.82
N ALA A 68 4.91 -7.65 -0.51
CA ALA A 68 5.38 -6.39 0.06
C ALA A 68 6.90 -6.38 0.21
N ASP A 69 7.47 -7.47 0.70
CA ASP A 69 8.90 -7.72 0.93
C ASP A 69 9.24 -9.13 0.41
N ASP A 70 10.52 -9.50 0.34
CA ASP A 70 10.99 -10.79 -0.19
C ASP A 70 10.23 -11.98 0.44
N ASN A 71 9.30 -12.56 -0.33
CA ASN A 71 8.35 -13.62 0.04
C ASN A 71 7.34 -13.26 1.16
N GLN A 72 7.22 -11.99 1.57
CA GLN A 72 6.17 -11.56 2.48
C GLN A 72 4.95 -11.05 1.70
N TRP A 73 3.92 -11.87 1.65
CA TRP A 73 2.65 -11.53 1.00
C TRP A 73 1.69 -10.80 1.95
N VAL A 74 1.01 -9.81 1.41
CA VAL A 74 0.10 -8.93 2.15
C VAL A 74 -1.25 -8.87 1.45
N LEU A 75 -2.30 -9.17 2.21
CA LEU A 75 -3.70 -8.99 1.81
C LEU A 75 -4.26 -7.76 2.55
N ILE A 76 -4.89 -6.85 1.80
CA ILE A 76 -5.50 -5.65 2.37
C ILE A 76 -6.85 -5.37 1.69
N GLU A 77 -7.83 -4.98 2.50
CA GLU A 77 -9.10 -4.45 1.99
C GLU A 77 -8.89 -2.98 1.60
N ALA A 78 -9.24 -2.65 0.37
CA ALA A 78 -9.24 -1.30 -0.16
C ALA A 78 -10.67 -0.78 -0.28
N LYS A 79 -10.85 0.52 -0.01
CA LYS A 79 -12.07 1.24 -0.38
C LYS A 79 -11.99 1.70 -1.83
N ARG A 80 -13.15 1.89 -2.47
CA ARG A 80 -13.24 2.35 -3.87
C ARG A 80 -12.47 3.65 -4.11
N GLU A 81 -12.52 4.54 -3.12
CA GLU A 81 -11.85 5.84 -3.08
C GLU A 81 -10.32 5.74 -3.05
N ALA A 82 -9.75 4.57 -2.81
CA ALA A 82 -8.31 4.36 -2.99
C ALA A 82 -7.87 4.61 -4.44
N ASN A 83 -8.78 4.44 -5.40
CA ASN A 83 -8.50 4.74 -6.81
C ASN A 83 -8.60 6.25 -7.13
N ASN A 84 -9.11 7.07 -6.20
CA ASN A 84 -9.08 8.53 -6.31
C ASN A 84 -7.71 9.02 -5.83
N VAL A 85 -6.69 8.72 -6.64
CA VAL A 85 -5.29 9.03 -6.31
C VAL A 85 -5.08 10.53 -6.11
N THR A 86 -4.25 10.88 -5.13
CA THR A 86 -3.93 12.29 -4.77
C THR A 86 -2.49 12.67 -5.10
N LEU A 87 -1.67 11.68 -5.46
CA LEU A 87 -0.30 11.84 -5.89
C LEU A 87 -0.10 11.19 -7.27
N ASP A 88 0.64 11.88 -8.13
CA ASP A 88 1.11 11.43 -9.43
C ASP A 88 2.48 10.76 -9.27
N GLY A 89 2.75 9.77 -10.11
CA GLY A 89 4.05 9.08 -10.13
C GLY A 89 3.89 7.59 -10.41
N PRO A 90 4.98 6.80 -10.27
CA PRO A 90 4.95 5.35 -10.41
C PRO A 90 4.35 4.70 -9.15
N LEU A 91 3.12 5.08 -8.83
CA LEU A 91 2.41 4.72 -7.60
C LEU A 91 1.18 3.88 -7.94
N VAL A 92 1.07 2.73 -7.31
CA VAL A 92 -0.12 1.88 -7.37
C VAL A 92 -0.89 2.09 -6.06
N PRO A 93 -2.11 2.64 -6.07
CA PRO A 93 -2.88 2.78 -4.84
C PRO A 93 -3.16 1.40 -4.25
N ILE A 94 -2.99 1.26 -2.94
CA ILE A 94 -3.25 0.01 -2.20
C ILE A 94 -4.24 0.18 -1.04
N TYR A 95 -4.45 1.39 -0.53
CA TYR A 95 -5.36 1.61 0.59
C TYR A 95 -5.98 3.00 0.58
N PHE A 96 -7.16 3.12 1.20
CA PHE A 96 -7.75 4.40 1.58
C PHE A 96 -8.56 4.29 2.87
N GLU A 97 -8.41 5.32 3.71
CA GLU A 97 -9.25 5.53 4.88
C GLU A 97 -9.55 7.00 5.08
N GLU A 98 -10.82 7.29 5.39
CA GLU A 98 -11.26 8.60 5.82
C GLU A 98 -11.50 8.57 7.34
N LYS A 99 -10.74 9.40 8.05
CA LYS A 99 -10.85 9.64 9.50
C LYS A 99 -11.57 10.96 9.76
N THR A 100 -11.86 11.24 11.02
CA THR A 100 -12.58 12.46 11.42
C THR A 100 -11.85 13.75 11.01
N ASP A 101 -10.53 13.76 11.14
CA ASP A 101 -9.65 14.92 10.97
C ASP A 101 -8.78 14.87 9.70
N LYS A 102 -8.72 13.72 9.03
CA LYS A 102 -7.80 13.50 7.90
C LYS A 102 -8.26 12.40 6.96
N LYS A 103 -7.64 12.35 5.79
CA LYS A 103 -7.77 11.29 4.79
C LYS A 103 -6.40 10.67 4.56
N VAL A 104 -6.35 9.35 4.45
CA VAL A 104 -5.11 8.57 4.34
C VAL A 104 -5.19 7.70 3.11
N TRP A 105 -4.19 7.81 2.22
CA TRP A 105 -3.97 6.91 1.11
C TRP A 105 -2.66 6.17 1.34
N ALA A 106 -2.58 4.90 0.94
CA ALA A 106 -1.30 4.22 0.80
C ALA A 106 -1.11 3.72 -0.63
N TYR A 107 0.14 3.70 -1.04
CA TYR A 107 0.59 3.32 -2.37
C TYR A 107 1.72 2.30 -2.26
N LEU A 108 1.76 1.37 -3.21
CA LEU A 108 2.89 0.51 -3.49
C LEU A 108 3.66 1.08 -4.68
N ALA A 109 4.98 1.15 -4.58
CA ALA A 109 5.86 1.51 -5.67
C ALA A 109 7.02 0.51 -5.77
N LEU A 110 7.43 0.20 -6.98
CA LEU A 110 8.59 -0.66 -7.23
C LEU A 110 9.89 0.13 -7.04
N GLY A 111 10.91 -0.54 -6.50
CA GLY A 111 12.26 -0.03 -6.33
C GLY A 111 12.57 0.48 -4.93
N THR A 112 13.55 1.37 -4.84
CA THR A 112 14.04 1.88 -3.55
C THR A 112 13.38 3.20 -3.18
N VAL A 113 13.39 3.52 -1.88
CA VAL A 113 12.97 4.83 -1.38
C VAL A 113 13.72 5.97 -2.11
N ASP A 114 15.03 5.84 -2.34
CA ASP A 114 15.81 6.86 -3.04
C ASP A 114 15.32 7.08 -4.48
N PHE A 115 15.05 5.99 -5.22
CA PHE A 115 14.51 6.07 -6.57
C PHE A 115 13.12 6.74 -6.59
N LEU A 116 12.24 6.32 -5.69
CA LEU A 116 10.90 6.89 -5.59
C LEU A 116 10.94 8.37 -5.21
N GLN A 117 11.77 8.73 -4.22
CA GLN A 117 11.98 10.11 -3.80
C GLN A 117 12.50 10.97 -4.95
N GLN A 118 13.48 10.51 -5.73
CA GLN A 118 13.95 11.24 -6.91
C GLN A 118 12.84 11.45 -7.95
N SER A 119 12.07 10.40 -8.22
CA SER A 119 10.94 10.46 -9.16
C SER A 119 9.90 11.49 -8.70
N LEU A 120 9.49 11.44 -7.43
CA LEU A 120 8.49 12.36 -6.88
C LEU A 120 9.03 13.78 -6.71
N LEU A 121 10.33 13.98 -6.43
CA LEU A 121 10.93 15.31 -6.40
C LEU A 121 10.78 16.01 -7.77
N SER A 122 10.92 15.29 -8.88
CA SER A 122 10.74 15.89 -10.21
C SER A 122 9.33 16.49 -10.42
N ILE A 123 8.32 15.95 -9.73
CA ILE A 123 6.92 16.37 -9.82
C ILE A 123 6.55 17.38 -8.72
N TYR A 124 7.01 17.15 -7.49
CA TYR A 124 6.53 17.80 -6.27
C TYR A 124 7.52 18.76 -5.61
N ASN A 125 8.76 18.95 -6.09
CA ASN A 125 9.79 19.74 -5.40
C ASN A 125 9.30 21.14 -4.95
N LYS A 126 8.52 21.85 -5.77
CA LYS A 126 7.98 23.19 -5.42
C LYS A 126 6.84 23.15 -4.39
N LYS A 127 6.26 21.98 -4.14
CA LYS A 127 5.14 21.73 -3.22
C LYS A 127 5.61 21.21 -1.86
N ILE A 128 6.89 20.88 -1.71
CA ILE A 128 7.48 20.46 -0.44
C ILE A 128 7.84 21.71 0.39
N GLU A 129 7.46 21.68 1.66
CA GLU A 129 7.80 22.71 2.64
C GLU A 129 9.04 22.33 3.43
N SER A 130 9.09 21.09 3.92
CA SER A 130 10.23 20.60 4.69
C SER A 130 10.37 19.08 4.59
N PHE A 131 11.51 18.58 5.04
CA PHE A 131 11.80 17.16 5.17
C PHE A 131 12.12 16.83 6.62
N GLU A 132 11.72 15.64 7.05
CA GLU A 132 12.03 15.08 8.36
C GLU A 132 12.56 13.65 8.17
N SER A 133 13.33 13.15 9.15
CA SER A 133 13.96 11.82 9.11
C SER A 133 13.74 11.12 10.45
N ILE A 134 13.07 9.97 10.45
CA ILE A 134 12.88 9.15 11.64
C ILE A 134 13.71 7.87 11.55
N ASN A 135 13.42 7.01 10.56
CA ASN A 135 14.10 5.74 10.36
C ASN A 135 15.14 5.81 9.24
N ARG A 136 14.88 6.63 8.22
CA ARG A 136 15.75 6.85 7.07
C ARG A 136 15.80 8.33 6.68
N ARG A 137 16.76 8.66 5.81
CA ARG A 137 16.92 10.04 5.32
C ARG A 137 15.67 10.49 4.58
N LYS A 138 15.10 11.61 5.03
CA LYS A 138 13.93 12.28 4.42
C LYS A 138 12.74 11.35 4.23
N ASP A 139 12.53 10.39 5.13
CA ASP A 139 11.41 9.45 5.06
C ASP A 139 10.05 10.08 5.39
N ILE A 140 10.04 11.38 5.73
CA ILE A 140 8.85 12.20 5.91
C ILE A 140 8.99 13.49 5.13
N TRP A 141 8.01 13.79 4.28
CA TRP A 141 7.91 15.03 3.52
C TRP A 141 6.67 15.79 3.97
N HIS A 142 6.87 17.01 4.45
CA HIS A 142 5.79 17.92 4.77
C HIS A 142 5.47 18.76 3.53
N LEU A 143 4.27 18.62 2.99
CA LEU A 143 3.81 19.34 1.81
C LEU A 143 3.13 20.65 2.23
N LYS A 144 3.25 21.66 1.37
CA LYS A 144 2.72 23.00 1.62
C LYS A 144 1.22 22.99 1.87
N SER A 145 0.78 23.82 2.82
CA SER A 145 -0.59 24.26 3.13
C SER A 145 -1.72 23.37 2.57
N GLY A 146 -2.24 22.49 3.42
CA GLY A 146 -3.41 21.65 3.12
C GLY A 146 -3.11 20.41 2.28
N MET A 147 -1.91 20.29 1.71
CA MET A 147 -1.50 19.08 0.99
C MET A 147 -1.10 17.92 1.92
N GLY A 148 -0.76 18.21 3.18
CA GLY A 148 -0.50 17.17 4.18
C GLY A 148 0.92 16.60 4.15
N THR A 149 1.06 15.33 4.50
CA THR A 149 2.36 14.68 4.74
C THR A 149 2.48 13.40 3.93
N VAL A 150 3.69 13.14 3.42
CA VAL A 150 4.05 11.88 2.75
C VAL A 150 5.09 11.16 3.57
N THR A 151 4.89 9.88 3.84
CA THR A 151 5.86 9.00 4.53
C THR A 151 6.31 7.88 3.60
N PHE A 152 7.54 7.40 3.79
CA PHE A 152 8.15 6.35 2.97
C PHE A 152 8.63 5.19 3.85
N SER A 153 8.25 3.96 3.49
CA SER A 153 8.70 2.74 4.16
C SER A 153 9.24 1.75 3.13
N GLN A 154 10.54 1.42 3.22
CA GLN A 154 11.13 0.35 2.41
C GLN A 154 10.62 -1.02 2.88
N LYS A 155 10.25 -1.89 1.94
CA LYS A 155 9.86 -3.28 2.13
C LYS A 155 10.49 -4.11 1.01
N GLY A 156 11.60 -4.79 1.28
CA GLY A 156 12.39 -5.46 0.23
C GLY A 156 12.72 -4.53 -0.92
N ASP A 157 12.37 -4.95 -2.14
CA ASP A 157 12.49 -4.18 -3.38
C ASP A 157 11.30 -3.26 -3.70
N ASN A 158 10.41 -3.04 -2.73
CA ASN A 158 9.26 -2.17 -2.84
C ASN A 158 9.28 -1.03 -1.82
N VAL A 159 8.48 0.01 -2.09
CA VAL A 159 8.23 1.11 -1.17
C VAL A 159 6.73 1.20 -0.91
N ILE A 160 6.38 1.24 0.38
CA ILE A 160 5.06 1.68 0.83
C ILE A 160 5.14 3.18 1.08
N LEU A 161 4.35 3.94 0.34
CA LEU A 161 4.21 5.38 0.50
C LEU A 161 2.83 5.67 1.11
N VAL A 162 2.78 6.44 2.20
CA VAL A 162 1.51 6.88 2.79
C VAL A 162 1.37 8.37 2.62
N HIS A 163 0.21 8.81 2.12
CA HIS A 163 -0.14 10.22 1.99
C HIS A 163 -1.31 10.54 2.92
N THR A 164 -1.07 11.44 3.86
CA THR A 164 -2.06 11.87 4.84
C THR A 164 -2.41 13.33 4.59
N VAL A 165 -3.68 13.60 4.27
CA VAL A 165 -4.20 14.94 3.97
C VAL A 165 -5.16 15.39 5.09
N PRO A 166 -4.93 16.54 5.75
CA PRO A 166 -5.86 17.07 6.75
C PRO A 166 -7.19 17.50 6.10
N LYS A 167 -8.28 17.46 6.88
CA LYS A 167 -9.61 17.94 6.46
C LYS A 167 -9.82 19.41 6.74
#